data_AF-A0A396Z8G3-F1
#
_entry.id   AF-A0A396Z8G3-F1
#
_cell.length_a   1.000
_cell.length_b   1.000
_cell.length_c   1.000
_cell.angle_alpha   90.00
_cell.angle_beta   90.00
_cell.angle_gamma   90.00
#
_symmetry.space_group_name_H-M   'P 1'
#
loop_
_entity.id
_entity.type
_entity.pdbx_description
1 polymer ?
#
loop_
_entity_poly.entity_id
_entity_poly.type
_entity_poly.pdbx_seq_one_letter_code
_entity_poly.pdbx_strand_id
1 'polypeptide(L)'
;MAKARKKTTEESDEIVPIKAPRKEPGEIIPVVSIVGRQNVGKSTLFNALLKKKLAITEDYPGVTRDVLSARIYQEDKDLDFYLCDTPGLDIDNPDTLAQSILEAAYRQLKASDLIIFLLDKNEVTPADHTLLGYLRREPEVASKPIIYCVNKADKELDEFDLEEFYRMGLAEVLPISAVGRKNLGLLLEKIKFFLSGRKLGKVWIEKMNPAKKKDAQPLPLAEEDYEFRLAIVGKPNSGKSSLLNAICGYERAVVSAVAGTTRDSVDTLLEFGDRRLLLTDTAGIRRHSKSAEALEFYSYQRTLKAIDGSDLVIHLLDAKKGFGDFDKKITSLLQEKGKPFLIAVNKWDSIEDKSDKTFKEYKEKLFSRFPLLNEVPIITISATEKLRVKKLVDLAFDLATRSQRKVSTSELNKNLKSWMGLAGRSFSAHQPPKMLYCTQVSTSPFHLILFVNHVDYFKPNLVSFLKKKLTETYELQGIPVQLEFRSDRK
;
A
#
# COMPACT_ATOMS: atom_id res chain seq x y z
N MET A 1 -75.88 15.05 14.00
CA MET A 1 -75.00 13.94 13.58
C MET A 1 -73.59 14.47 13.37
N ALA A 2 -72.59 13.72 13.85
CA ALA A 2 -71.15 13.77 13.57
C ALA A 2 -70.37 15.10 13.74
N LYS A 3 -69.72 15.26 14.92
CA LYS A 3 -68.54 16.11 15.10
C LYS A 3 -67.33 15.44 14.45
N ALA A 4 -66.62 16.18 13.59
CA ALA A 4 -65.41 15.77 12.91
C ALA A 4 -64.27 15.46 13.89
N ARG A 5 -63.78 14.22 13.86
CA ARG A 5 -62.50 13.82 14.48
C ARG A 5 -61.36 14.32 13.58
N LYS A 6 -60.57 15.29 14.06
CA LYS A 6 -59.21 15.55 13.56
C LYS A 6 -58.38 14.29 13.79
N LYS A 7 -57.99 13.60 12.72
CA LYS A 7 -56.85 12.68 12.73
C LYS A 7 -55.60 13.54 12.60
N THR A 8 -54.85 13.67 13.69
CA THR A 8 -53.43 13.99 13.66
C THR A 8 -52.70 12.79 13.07
N THR A 9 -52.31 12.89 11.80
CA THR A 9 -51.26 12.05 11.24
C THR A 9 -49.94 12.68 11.64
N GLU A 10 -49.33 12.16 12.70
CA GLU A 10 -47.88 12.19 12.84
C GLU A 10 -47.33 11.37 11.66
N GLU A 11 -46.91 12.06 10.60
CA GLU A 11 -46.04 11.47 9.59
C GLU A 11 -44.69 11.25 10.27
N SER A 12 -44.46 10.00 10.69
CA SER A 12 -43.14 9.50 10.98
C SER A 12 -42.28 9.68 9.74
N ASP A 13 -41.27 10.55 9.82
CA ASP A 13 -40.15 10.64 8.87
C ASP A 13 -39.41 9.28 8.84
N GLU A 14 -39.96 8.31 8.10
CA GLU A 14 -39.27 7.07 7.78
C GLU A 14 -38.07 7.39 6.88
N ILE A 15 -36.89 7.10 7.41
CA ILE A 15 -35.60 7.22 6.75
C ILE A 15 -35.60 6.37 5.48
N VAL A 16 -35.68 7.00 4.30
CA VAL A 16 -35.43 6.33 3.03
C VAL A 16 -33.95 6.50 2.68
N PRO A 17 -33.11 5.45 2.80
CA PRO A 17 -31.72 5.53 2.40
C PRO A 17 -31.61 5.73 0.88
N ILE A 18 -30.76 6.66 0.46
CA ILE A 18 -30.43 6.95 -0.94
C ILE A 18 -29.88 5.66 -1.57
N LYS A 19 -30.63 5.06 -2.50
CA LYS A 19 -30.22 3.84 -3.21
C LYS A 19 -29.34 4.21 -4.40
N ALA A 20 -28.08 3.80 -4.36
CA ALA A 20 -27.16 3.98 -5.49
C ALA A 20 -27.63 3.22 -6.75
N PRO A 21 -27.40 3.76 -7.97
CA PRO A 21 -27.92 3.21 -9.21
C PRO A 21 -27.22 1.89 -9.60
N ARG A 22 -28.01 1.00 -10.19
CA ARG A 22 -27.68 -0.38 -10.54
C ARG A 22 -27.32 -0.46 -12.02
N LYS A 23 -26.14 -0.97 -12.37
CA LYS A 23 -25.74 -1.25 -13.77
C LYS A 23 -26.46 -2.49 -14.32
N GLU A 24 -26.74 -3.44 -13.44
CA GLU A 24 -27.59 -4.63 -13.53
C GLU A 24 -28.08 -4.97 -12.09
N PRO A 25 -28.99 -5.93 -11.82
CA PRO A 25 -29.38 -6.30 -10.46
C PRO A 25 -28.17 -6.74 -9.60
N GLY A 26 -27.54 -5.80 -8.87
CA GLY A 26 -26.45 -6.08 -7.94
C GLY A 26 -25.20 -5.21 -8.05
N GLU A 27 -24.98 -4.44 -9.12
CA GLU A 27 -23.74 -3.63 -9.27
C GLU A 27 -23.97 -2.14 -9.00
N ILE A 28 -23.36 -1.64 -7.93
CA ILE A 28 -23.39 -0.22 -7.51
C ILE A 28 -22.26 0.55 -8.19
N ILE A 29 -22.60 1.53 -9.04
CA ILE A 29 -21.63 2.45 -9.64
C ILE A 29 -21.14 3.44 -8.56
N PRO A 30 -19.82 3.60 -8.35
CA PRO A 30 -19.29 4.48 -7.32
C PRO A 30 -19.60 5.96 -7.54
N VAL A 31 -19.69 6.72 -6.45
CA VAL A 31 -19.90 8.18 -6.44
C VAL A 31 -18.64 8.91 -5.96
N VAL A 32 -18.18 9.89 -6.74
CA VAL A 32 -17.02 10.73 -6.46
C VAL A 32 -17.49 12.18 -6.30
N SER A 33 -17.27 12.79 -5.14
CA SER A 33 -17.66 14.19 -4.92
C SER A 33 -16.46 15.13 -4.88
N ILE A 34 -16.56 16.27 -5.56
CA ILE A 34 -15.61 17.38 -5.46
C ILE A 34 -16.08 18.32 -4.36
N VAL A 35 -15.20 18.65 -3.42
CA VAL A 35 -15.47 19.56 -2.31
C VAL A 35 -14.32 20.53 -2.12
N GLY A 36 -14.61 21.74 -1.63
CA GLY A 36 -13.63 22.80 -1.42
C GLY A 36 -14.30 24.15 -1.28
N ARG A 37 -13.57 25.19 -0.88
CA ARG A 37 -14.07 26.57 -0.76
C ARG A 37 -14.59 27.11 -2.10
N GLN A 38 -15.37 28.19 -2.06
CA GLN A 38 -15.73 28.93 -3.27
C GLN A 38 -14.49 29.35 -4.08
N ASN A 39 -14.61 29.47 -5.40
CA ASN A 39 -13.56 29.96 -6.31
C ASN A 39 -12.26 29.14 -6.40
N VAL A 40 -12.11 28.02 -5.69
CA VAL A 40 -10.99 27.07 -5.86
C VAL A 40 -11.02 26.32 -7.20
N GLY A 41 -12.11 26.45 -7.97
CA GLY A 41 -12.25 25.90 -9.32
C GLY A 41 -12.94 24.53 -9.40
N LYS A 42 -13.88 24.22 -8.49
CA LYS A 42 -14.65 22.96 -8.48
C LYS A 42 -15.39 22.69 -9.79
N SER A 43 -16.22 23.63 -10.22
CA SER A 43 -16.98 23.51 -11.48
C SER A 43 -16.06 23.54 -12.71
N THR A 44 -14.90 24.20 -12.63
CA THR A 44 -13.87 24.13 -13.67
C THR A 44 -13.28 22.73 -13.78
N LEU A 45 -12.95 22.10 -12.65
CA LEU A 45 -12.46 20.73 -12.59
C LEU A 45 -13.52 19.74 -13.08
N PHE A 46 -14.76 19.87 -12.61
CA PHE A 46 -15.90 19.08 -13.05
C PHE A 46 -16.03 19.06 -14.58
N ASN A 47 -16.10 20.25 -15.18
CA ASN A 47 -16.19 20.40 -16.64
C ASN A 47 -14.93 19.88 -17.36
N ALA A 48 -13.74 20.06 -16.78
CA ALA A 48 -12.50 19.59 -17.37
C ALA A 48 -12.42 18.06 -17.44
N LEU A 49 -12.95 17.36 -16.42
CA LEU A 49 -13.01 15.90 -16.36
C LEU A 49 -14.08 15.34 -17.32
N LEU A 50 -15.22 16.02 -17.50
CA LEU A 50 -16.29 15.60 -18.41
C LEU A 50 -15.94 15.68 -19.90
N LYS A 51 -15.10 16.62 -20.31
CA LYS A 51 -14.72 16.82 -21.73
C LYS A 51 -13.89 15.68 -22.36
N LYS A 52 -13.74 14.51 -21.70
CA LYS A 52 -12.92 13.37 -22.16
C LYS A 52 -13.69 12.25 -22.90
N LYS A 53 -14.93 12.53 -23.34
CA LYS A 53 -15.93 11.72 -24.09
C LYS A 53 -17.16 11.44 -23.21
N LEU A 54 -18.31 11.90 -23.71
CA LEU A 54 -19.63 11.82 -23.10
C LEU A 54 -20.15 10.39 -23.14
N ALA A 55 -20.61 9.88 -22.00
CA ALA A 55 -21.63 8.85 -21.94
C ALA A 55 -22.74 9.35 -21.01
N ILE A 56 -23.72 10.02 -21.63
CA ILE A 56 -25.09 10.26 -21.16
C ILE A 56 -25.23 11.02 -19.82
N THR A 57 -25.70 12.26 -19.88
CA THR A 57 -26.30 12.96 -18.73
C THR A 57 -27.68 12.39 -18.47
N GLU A 58 -27.79 11.48 -17.50
CA GLU A 58 -29.07 11.06 -16.93
C GLU A 58 -29.23 11.67 -15.54
N ASP A 59 -30.42 12.19 -15.25
CA ASP A 59 -30.80 12.67 -13.92
C ASP A 59 -30.80 11.50 -12.92
N TYR A 60 -30.01 11.63 -11.86
CA TYR A 60 -29.91 10.63 -10.80
C TYR A 60 -31.20 10.60 -9.94
N PRO A 61 -31.85 9.44 -9.74
CA PRO A 61 -32.96 9.33 -8.79
C PRO A 61 -32.42 9.32 -7.35
N GLY A 62 -32.51 10.44 -6.64
CA GLY A 62 -32.16 10.52 -5.21
C GLY A 62 -31.09 11.55 -4.82
N VAL A 63 -30.59 12.37 -5.75
CA VAL A 63 -29.93 13.64 -5.40
C VAL A 63 -31.00 14.72 -5.45
N THR A 64 -30.97 15.63 -4.50
CA THR A 64 -31.77 16.86 -4.58
C THR A 64 -31.47 17.57 -5.90
N ARG A 65 -32.46 18.28 -6.46
CA ARG A 65 -32.37 19.00 -7.76
C ARG A 65 -31.18 19.98 -7.86
N ASP A 66 -30.48 20.23 -6.76
CA ASP A 66 -29.45 21.24 -6.60
C ASP A 66 -28.01 20.73 -6.82
N VAL A 67 -27.77 19.42 -6.98
CA VAL A 67 -26.42 18.85 -7.15
C VAL A 67 -26.15 18.49 -8.61
N LEU A 68 -25.16 19.12 -9.24
CA LEU A 68 -24.70 18.76 -10.58
C LEU A 68 -23.96 17.41 -10.53
N SER A 69 -24.48 16.41 -11.24
CA SER A 69 -23.87 15.08 -11.35
C SER A 69 -23.71 14.64 -12.80
N ALA A 70 -22.63 13.94 -13.11
CA ALA A 70 -22.41 13.37 -14.43
C ALA A 70 -21.59 12.08 -14.37
N ARG A 71 -21.92 11.10 -15.22
CA ARG A 71 -21.20 9.83 -15.28
C ARG A 71 -19.93 9.96 -16.12
N ILE A 72 -18.83 9.45 -15.59
CA ILE A 72 -17.56 9.31 -16.30
C ILE A 72 -17.36 7.81 -16.56
N TYR A 73 -17.39 7.42 -17.83
CA TYR A 73 -17.22 6.04 -18.28
C TYR A 73 -16.10 5.95 -19.33
N GLN A 74 -15.10 5.10 -19.07
CA GLN A 74 -14.00 4.78 -19.97
C GLN A 74 -13.77 3.27 -19.94
N GLU A 75 -14.39 2.56 -20.88
CA GLU A 75 -14.32 1.10 -21.02
C GLU A 75 -12.89 0.60 -21.23
N ASP A 76 -12.11 1.30 -22.08
CA ASP A 76 -10.70 1.00 -22.36
C ASP A 76 -9.79 1.13 -21.13
N LYS A 77 -10.27 1.86 -20.12
CA LYS A 77 -9.54 2.14 -18.89
C LYS A 77 -10.18 1.52 -17.67
N ASP A 78 -11.22 0.71 -17.81
CA ASP A 78 -11.94 0.09 -16.69
C ASP A 78 -12.26 1.12 -15.60
N LEU A 79 -12.91 2.22 -16.01
CA LEU A 79 -13.25 3.34 -15.13
C LEU A 79 -14.71 3.73 -15.34
N ASP A 80 -15.51 3.62 -14.28
CA ASP A 80 -16.94 3.90 -14.32
C ASP A 80 -17.38 4.47 -12.96
N PHE A 81 -17.76 5.75 -12.92
CA PHE A 81 -18.22 6.41 -11.69
C PHE A 81 -19.08 7.64 -11.99
N TYR A 82 -19.88 8.06 -11.02
CA TYR A 82 -20.55 9.35 -11.03
C TYR A 82 -19.67 10.42 -10.38
N LEU A 83 -19.43 11.52 -11.08
CA LEU A 83 -18.82 12.72 -10.52
C LEU A 83 -19.91 13.69 -10.08
N CYS A 84 -19.83 14.18 -8.86
CA CYS A 84 -20.77 15.16 -8.31
C CYS A 84 -20.00 16.43 -7.89
N ASP A 85 -20.47 17.60 -8.32
CA ASP A 85 -20.00 18.89 -7.81
C ASP A 85 -20.81 19.21 -6.54
N THR A 86 -20.17 19.31 -5.37
CA THR A 86 -20.89 19.83 -4.19
C THR A 86 -21.17 21.31 -4.45
N PRO A 87 -22.44 21.78 -4.40
CA PRO A 87 -22.75 23.20 -4.47
C PRO A 87 -21.84 23.97 -3.52
N GLY A 88 -21.34 25.11 -3.98
CA GLY A 88 -20.29 25.87 -3.32
C GLY A 88 -20.51 25.95 -1.82
N LEU A 89 -19.58 25.40 -1.04
CA LEU A 89 -19.43 25.76 0.35
C LEU A 89 -19.07 27.25 0.35
N ASP A 90 -20.08 28.11 0.46
CA ASP A 90 -19.98 29.57 0.58
C ASP A 90 -19.39 29.94 1.94
N ILE A 91 -18.14 29.56 2.19
CA ILE A 91 -17.45 29.81 3.46
C ILE A 91 -16.69 31.14 3.34
N ASP A 92 -17.42 32.23 3.13
CA ASP A 92 -16.85 33.58 3.34
C ASP A 92 -17.13 34.06 4.77
N ASN A 93 -18.09 33.45 5.48
CA ASN A 93 -18.39 33.79 6.86
C ASN A 93 -19.09 32.61 7.61
N PRO A 94 -18.38 31.86 8.49
CA PRO A 94 -18.93 30.72 9.20
C PRO A 94 -20.10 31.07 10.13
N ASP A 95 -20.21 32.34 10.56
CA ASP A 95 -21.24 32.80 11.50
C ASP A 95 -22.59 33.13 10.83
N THR A 96 -22.66 33.22 9.50
CA THR A 96 -23.90 33.58 8.78
C THR A 96 -24.40 32.49 7.83
N LEU A 97 -23.82 31.28 7.87
CA LEU A 97 -24.26 30.21 6.98
C LEU A 97 -25.64 29.70 7.40
N ALA A 98 -26.56 29.61 6.43
CA ALA A 98 -27.76 28.82 6.62
C ALA A 98 -27.35 27.36 6.85
N GLN A 99 -27.62 26.83 8.05
CA GLN A 99 -27.34 25.44 8.46
C GLN A 99 -27.71 24.41 7.37
N SER A 100 -28.76 24.70 6.60
CA SER A 100 -29.26 23.88 5.50
C SER A 100 -28.26 23.64 4.36
N ILE A 101 -27.38 24.60 4.04
CA ILE A 101 -26.40 24.48 2.94
C ILE A 101 -25.24 23.55 3.36
N LEU A 102 -24.77 23.69 4.60
CA LEU A 102 -23.77 22.77 5.17
C LEU A 102 -24.32 21.36 5.26
N GLU A 103 -25.55 21.20 5.77
CA GLU A 103 -26.20 19.90 5.85
C GLU A 103 -26.32 19.22 4.48
N ALA A 104 -26.66 19.96 3.43
CA ALA A 104 -26.75 19.41 2.07
C ALA A 104 -25.39 18.91 1.56
N ALA A 105 -24.33 19.73 1.68
CA ALA A 105 -22.97 19.34 1.30
C ALA A 105 -22.47 18.14 2.12
N TYR A 106 -22.78 18.10 3.41
CA TYR A 106 -22.42 17.02 4.32
C TYR A 106 -23.14 15.71 4.01
N ARG A 107 -24.44 15.76 3.69
CA ARG A 107 -25.20 14.59 3.22
C ARG A 107 -24.58 14.03 1.93
N GLN A 108 -24.17 14.88 1.00
CA GLN A 108 -23.51 14.45 -0.23
C GLN A 108 -22.15 13.78 0.02
N LEU A 109 -21.32 14.36 0.90
CA LEU A 109 -20.05 13.75 1.31
C LEU A 109 -20.27 12.39 1.96
N LYS A 110 -21.32 12.23 2.76
CA LYS A 110 -21.74 10.94 3.37
C LYS A 110 -22.25 9.91 2.34
N ALA A 111 -22.75 10.33 1.19
CA ALA A 111 -23.16 9.43 0.11
C ALA A 111 -22.01 9.04 -0.85
N SER A 112 -20.85 9.70 -0.77
CA SER A 112 -19.74 9.50 -1.72
C SER A 112 -18.89 8.26 -1.39
N ASP A 113 -18.34 7.58 -2.40
CA ASP A 113 -17.34 6.53 -2.22
C ASP A 113 -15.91 7.09 -2.17
N LEU A 114 -15.70 8.26 -2.79
CA LEU A 114 -14.42 8.97 -2.82
C LEU A 114 -14.65 10.48 -2.81
N ILE A 115 -13.76 11.21 -2.16
CA ILE A 115 -13.83 12.67 -2.06
C ILE A 115 -12.59 13.29 -2.72
N ILE A 116 -12.80 14.30 -3.56
CA ILE A 116 -11.74 15.15 -4.09
C ILE A 116 -11.81 16.46 -3.31
N PHE A 117 -10.81 16.69 -2.46
CA PHE A 117 -10.68 17.94 -1.70
C PHE A 117 -9.85 18.94 -2.49
N LEU A 118 -10.49 19.99 -3.00
CA LEU A 118 -9.90 20.95 -3.90
C LEU A 118 -9.50 22.25 -3.17
N LEU A 119 -8.22 22.58 -3.24
CA LEU A 119 -7.58 23.77 -2.71
C LEU A 119 -7.13 24.69 -3.84
N ASP A 120 -6.93 25.98 -3.57
CA ASP A 120 -6.32 26.92 -4.50
C ASP A 120 -4.81 27.04 -4.23
N LYS A 121 -3.98 26.89 -5.27
CA LYS A 121 -2.51 27.04 -5.18
C LYS A 121 -2.09 28.40 -4.65
N ASN A 122 -2.84 29.44 -4.98
CA ASN A 122 -2.45 30.83 -4.72
C ASN A 122 -2.98 31.36 -3.39
N GLU A 123 -3.91 30.63 -2.75
CA GLU A 123 -4.59 31.12 -1.55
C GLU A 123 -5.11 29.97 -0.67
N VAL A 124 -4.58 29.88 0.55
CA VAL A 124 -5.15 29.08 1.63
C VAL A 124 -5.85 30.00 2.62
N THR A 125 -7.07 29.63 3.02
CA THR A 125 -7.89 30.44 3.93
C THR A 125 -8.31 29.66 5.19
N PRO A 126 -8.79 30.34 6.24
CA PRO A 126 -9.37 29.68 7.42
C PRO A 126 -10.54 28.75 7.09
N ALA A 127 -11.28 29.03 6.01
CA ALA A 127 -12.35 28.19 5.51
C ALA A 127 -11.85 26.82 5.04
N ASP A 128 -10.68 26.77 4.39
CA ASP A 128 -10.05 25.52 3.96
C ASP A 128 -9.65 24.66 5.18
N HIS A 129 -9.12 25.29 6.23
CA HIS A 129 -8.81 24.63 7.49
C HIS A 129 -10.07 24.11 8.21
N THR A 130 -11.14 24.89 8.21
CA THR A 130 -12.42 24.52 8.83
C THR A 130 -13.02 23.30 8.15
N LEU A 131 -13.04 23.30 6.82
CA LEU A 131 -13.55 22.20 6.02
C LEU A 131 -12.68 20.94 6.18
N LEU A 132 -11.35 21.08 6.16
CA LEU A 132 -10.43 19.98 6.43
C LEU A 132 -10.62 19.41 7.84
N GLY A 133 -10.84 20.28 8.83
CA GLY A 133 -11.16 19.88 10.20
C GLY A 133 -12.49 19.14 10.31
N TYR A 134 -13.49 19.50 9.51
CA TYR A 134 -14.74 18.75 9.40
C TYR A 134 -14.52 17.35 8.80
N LEU A 135 -13.84 17.25 7.66
CA LEU A 135 -13.55 15.96 7.00
C LEU A 135 -12.81 14.97 7.92
N ARG A 136 -11.95 15.50 8.80
CA ARG A 136 -11.21 14.69 9.79
C ARG A 136 -12.04 14.30 11.02
N ARG A 137 -12.99 15.14 11.44
CA ARG A 137 -13.81 14.91 12.64
C ARG A 137 -14.99 14.00 12.39
N GLU A 138 -15.59 14.07 11.21
CA GLU A 138 -16.77 13.27 10.88
C GLU A 138 -16.42 11.83 10.51
N PRO A 139 -16.82 10.83 11.32
CA PRO A 139 -16.34 9.45 11.15
C PRO A 139 -16.70 8.82 9.80
N GLU A 140 -17.93 9.06 9.32
CA GLU A 140 -18.42 8.52 8.05
C GLU A 140 -17.68 9.10 6.85
N VAL A 141 -17.13 10.30 6.97
CA VAL A 141 -16.43 11.00 5.90
C VAL A 141 -14.93 10.71 5.98
N ALA A 142 -14.36 10.69 7.19
CA ALA A 142 -12.96 10.40 7.45
C ALA A 142 -12.55 8.97 7.05
N SER A 143 -13.48 8.01 7.07
CA SER A 143 -13.23 6.63 6.64
C SER A 143 -13.13 6.46 5.12
N LYS A 144 -13.43 7.50 4.35
CA LYS A 144 -13.45 7.46 2.88
C LYS A 144 -12.10 7.85 2.31
N PRO A 145 -11.72 7.33 1.14
CA PRO A 145 -10.55 7.83 0.42
C PRO A 145 -10.76 9.32 0.04
N ILE A 146 -9.80 10.16 0.43
CA ILE A 146 -9.77 11.60 0.11
C ILE A 146 -8.53 11.88 -0.74
N ILE A 147 -8.73 12.43 -1.93
CA ILE A 147 -7.66 12.95 -2.78
C ILE A 147 -7.57 14.45 -2.57
N TYR A 148 -6.48 14.93 -1.99
CA TYR A 148 -6.23 16.37 -1.86
C TYR A 148 -5.61 16.90 -3.16
N CYS A 149 -6.28 17.87 -3.79
CA CYS A 149 -5.87 18.49 -5.03
C CYS A 149 -5.59 19.98 -4.81
N VAL A 150 -4.44 20.45 -5.27
CA VAL A 150 -4.08 21.88 -5.28
C VAL A 150 -4.26 22.41 -6.69
N ASN A 151 -5.37 23.09 -6.95
CA ASN A 151 -5.76 23.58 -8.26
C ASN A 151 -5.09 24.92 -8.60
N LYS A 152 -5.12 25.31 -9.87
CA LYS A 152 -4.45 26.51 -10.40
C LYS A 152 -2.91 26.44 -10.32
N ALA A 153 -2.35 25.23 -10.27
CA ALA A 153 -0.91 24.99 -10.42
C ALA A 153 -0.52 25.02 -11.90
N ASP A 154 -0.57 26.22 -12.49
CA ASP A 154 -0.43 26.42 -13.93
C ASP A 154 1.02 26.38 -14.41
N LYS A 155 1.98 26.72 -13.55
CA LYS A 155 3.41 26.76 -13.88
C LYS A 155 4.09 25.42 -13.55
N GLU A 156 5.23 25.14 -14.19
CA GLU A 156 6.05 23.97 -13.84
C GLU A 156 6.57 24.05 -12.39
N LEU A 157 6.93 25.27 -11.95
CA LEU A 157 7.46 25.50 -10.60
C LEU A 157 6.41 25.34 -9.49
N ASP A 158 5.12 25.46 -9.81
CA ASP A 158 4.03 25.37 -8.82
C ASP A 158 3.92 23.96 -8.21
N GLU A 159 4.47 22.93 -8.85
CA GLU A 159 4.53 21.57 -8.27
C GLU A 159 5.53 21.45 -7.11
N PHE A 160 6.44 22.41 -6.99
CA PHE A 160 7.46 22.45 -5.94
C PHE A 160 7.09 23.45 -4.83
N ASP A 161 6.12 24.31 -5.07
CA ASP A 161 5.65 25.37 -4.17
C ASP A 161 4.39 24.93 -3.42
N LEU A 162 4.54 23.91 -2.58
CA LEU A 162 3.43 23.25 -1.88
C LEU A 162 3.59 23.20 -0.35
N GLU A 163 4.59 23.88 0.18
CA GLU A 163 4.96 23.80 1.60
C GLU A 163 3.79 24.17 2.53
N GLU A 164 3.03 25.19 2.16
CA GLU A 164 1.86 25.65 2.92
C GLU A 164 0.81 24.55 3.09
N PHE A 165 0.53 23.77 2.03
CA PHE A 165 -0.45 22.69 2.08
C PHE A 165 0.01 21.51 2.96
N TYR A 166 1.32 21.22 2.97
CA TYR A 166 1.88 20.23 3.90
C TYR A 166 1.77 20.70 5.36
N ARG A 167 1.94 22.00 5.63
CA ARG A 167 1.74 22.59 6.97
C ARG A 167 0.28 22.49 7.46
N MET A 168 -0.70 22.33 6.57
CA MET A 168 -2.10 22.00 6.93
C MET A 168 -2.27 20.56 7.45
N GLY A 169 -1.21 19.76 7.48
CA GLY A 169 -1.21 18.35 7.88
C GLY A 169 -1.66 17.41 6.76
N LEU A 170 -1.58 17.85 5.50
CA LEU A 170 -1.83 17.00 4.34
C LEU A 170 -0.56 16.21 4.04
N ALA A 171 -0.61 14.89 4.14
CA ALA A 171 0.57 14.05 3.89
C ALA A 171 0.91 13.95 2.40
N GLU A 172 -0.09 14.08 1.54
CA GLU A 172 0.05 14.06 0.09
C GLU A 172 -0.95 15.04 -0.52
N VAL A 173 -0.49 15.85 -1.46
CA VAL A 173 -1.34 16.71 -2.30
C VAL A 173 -0.99 16.52 -3.77
N LEU A 174 -2.00 16.58 -4.63
CA LEU A 174 -1.86 16.47 -6.07
C LEU A 174 -2.01 17.86 -6.69
N PRO A 175 -0.92 18.52 -7.13
CA PRO A 175 -1.03 19.77 -7.88
C PRO A 175 -1.70 19.51 -9.22
N ILE A 176 -2.75 20.27 -9.55
CA ILE A 176 -3.47 20.18 -10.81
C ILE A 176 -3.72 21.57 -11.39
N SER A 177 -3.95 21.61 -12.70
CA SER A 177 -4.56 22.78 -13.34
C SER A 177 -5.80 22.31 -14.08
N ALA A 178 -6.99 22.67 -13.59
CA ALA A 178 -8.24 22.36 -14.27
C ALA A 178 -8.34 23.08 -15.63
N VAL A 179 -7.88 24.34 -15.70
CA VAL A 179 -7.89 25.16 -16.92
C VAL A 179 -6.82 24.70 -17.91
N GLY A 180 -5.57 24.60 -17.46
CA GLY A 180 -4.42 24.15 -18.24
C GLY A 180 -4.38 22.64 -18.47
N ARG A 181 -5.33 21.90 -17.90
CA ARG A 181 -5.47 20.43 -17.97
C ARG A 181 -4.24 19.66 -17.51
N LYS A 182 -3.47 20.24 -16.58
CA LYS A 182 -2.28 19.63 -15.98
C LYS A 182 -2.70 18.61 -14.91
N ASN A 183 -2.06 17.44 -14.90
CA ASN A 183 -2.26 16.36 -13.93
C ASN A 183 -3.71 15.82 -13.79
N LEU A 184 -4.63 16.17 -14.70
CA LEU A 184 -5.99 15.60 -14.72
C LEU A 184 -6.01 14.11 -15.08
N GLY A 185 -5.04 13.65 -15.87
CA GLY A 185 -4.84 12.21 -16.11
C GLY A 185 -4.47 11.48 -14.83
N LEU A 186 -3.52 12.04 -14.06
CA LEU A 186 -3.10 11.51 -12.77
C LEU A 186 -4.23 11.51 -11.73
N LEU A 187 -5.08 12.54 -11.73
CA LEU A 187 -6.29 12.55 -10.91
C LEU A 187 -7.24 11.38 -11.25
N LEU A 188 -7.51 11.14 -12.54
CA LEU A 188 -8.34 10.02 -12.98
C LEU A 188 -7.73 8.65 -12.60
N GLU A 189 -6.40 8.51 -12.69
CA GLU A 189 -5.71 7.29 -12.24
C GLU A 189 -5.82 7.08 -10.73
N LYS A 190 -5.68 8.13 -9.92
CA LYS A 190 -5.88 8.04 -8.47
C LYS A 190 -7.33 7.66 -8.12
N ILE A 191 -8.30 8.27 -8.80
CA ILE A 191 -9.71 7.91 -8.65
C ILE A 191 -9.89 6.42 -8.96
N LYS A 192 -9.38 5.95 -10.12
CA LYS A 192 -9.43 4.54 -10.49
C LYS A 192 -8.84 3.64 -9.42
N PHE A 193 -7.63 3.94 -8.95
CA PHE A 193 -6.94 3.16 -7.92
C PHE A 193 -7.81 2.96 -6.68
N PHE A 194 -8.33 4.04 -6.11
CA PHE A 194 -9.16 3.96 -4.91
C PHE A 194 -10.52 3.28 -5.15
N LEU A 195 -11.13 3.44 -6.33
CA LEU A 195 -12.38 2.76 -6.67
C LEU A 195 -12.21 1.27 -6.98
N SER A 196 -11.09 0.87 -7.60
CA SER A 196 -10.74 -0.53 -7.87
C SER A 196 -10.40 -1.34 -6.60
N GLY A 197 -10.15 -0.65 -5.49
CA GLY A 197 -9.84 -1.23 -4.19
C GLY A 197 -10.99 -1.97 -3.50
N ARG A 198 -12.18 -2.10 -4.12
CA ARG A 198 -13.35 -2.83 -3.56
C ARG A 198 -13.14 -4.35 -3.36
N LYS A 199 -11.92 -4.88 -3.55
CA LYS A 199 -11.52 -6.23 -3.12
C LYS A 199 -10.18 -6.31 -2.35
N LEU A 200 -9.59 -5.20 -1.92
CA LEU A 200 -8.50 -5.24 -0.94
C LEU A 200 -9.07 -4.87 0.43
N GLY A 201 -9.01 -5.82 1.36
CA GLY A 201 -9.47 -5.66 2.73
C GLY A 201 -8.89 -4.42 3.40
N LYS A 202 -9.73 -3.78 4.22
CA LYS A 202 -9.38 -2.85 5.31
C LYS A 202 -8.02 -2.16 5.14
N VAL A 203 -7.97 -1.09 4.35
CA VAL A 203 -6.93 -0.09 4.50
C VAL A 203 -7.22 0.65 5.80
N TRP A 204 -6.41 0.40 6.82
CA TRP A 204 -6.46 1.09 8.10
C TRP A 204 -6.07 2.56 7.89
N ILE A 205 -7.03 3.47 8.00
CA ILE A 205 -6.76 4.88 8.31
C ILE A 205 -6.79 4.97 9.83
N GLU A 206 -5.61 5.03 10.46
CA GLU A 206 -5.54 5.32 11.89
C GLU A 206 -6.18 6.67 12.20
N LYS A 207 -7.09 6.64 13.17
CA LYS A 207 -7.70 7.81 13.81
C LYS A 207 -6.60 8.66 14.45
N MET A 208 -6.31 9.84 13.92
CA MET A 208 -5.57 10.86 14.67
C MET A 208 -6.49 11.46 15.74
N ASN A 209 -6.25 11.12 17.00
CA ASN A 209 -6.83 11.79 18.16
C ASN A 209 -5.79 12.83 18.67
N PRO A 210 -6.00 14.14 18.50
CA PRO A 210 -5.00 15.13 18.84
C PRO A 210 -5.15 15.58 20.30
N ALA A 211 -4.79 14.72 21.26
CA ALA A 211 -4.48 15.14 22.63
C ALA A 211 -3.83 14.01 23.42
N LYS A 212 -2.50 13.92 23.36
CA LYS A 212 -1.59 13.64 24.49
C LYS A 212 -0.16 13.55 23.97
N LYS A 213 0.61 14.62 24.18
CA LYS A 213 2.07 14.52 24.25
C LYS A 213 2.41 13.74 25.52
N LYS A 214 2.96 12.53 25.37
CA LYS A 214 4.06 11.94 26.17
C LYS A 214 4.23 10.48 25.76
N ASP A 215 5.49 10.15 25.49
CA ASP A 215 6.09 8.82 25.35
C ASP A 215 5.59 7.93 24.20
N ALA A 216 6.53 7.51 23.36
CA ALA A 216 6.31 6.55 22.29
C ALA A 216 5.67 5.28 22.86
N GLN A 217 4.42 5.00 22.47
CA GLN A 217 3.76 3.73 22.74
C GLN A 217 3.14 3.17 21.45
N PRO A 218 3.09 1.83 21.31
CA PRO A 218 2.78 1.12 20.07
C PRO A 218 1.28 1.17 19.74
N LEU A 219 0.99 0.84 18.48
CA LEU A 219 -0.32 0.76 17.82
C LEU A 219 -1.38 -0.03 18.62
N PRO A 220 -2.68 0.30 18.50
CA PRO A 220 -3.76 -0.26 19.32
C PRO A 220 -4.16 -1.70 18.93
N LEU A 221 -4.39 -2.52 19.96
CA LEU A 221 -4.83 -3.92 19.93
C LEU A 221 -6.27 -4.10 19.40
N ALA A 222 -6.48 -5.05 18.47
CA ALA A 222 -7.54 -6.07 18.57
C ALA A 222 -7.45 -7.16 17.45
N GLU A 223 -7.49 -8.41 17.92
CA GLU A 223 -7.66 -9.72 17.25
C GLU A 223 -6.46 -10.30 16.47
N GLU A 224 -5.78 -11.22 17.18
CA GLU A 224 -4.54 -11.97 16.89
C GLU A 224 -3.23 -11.21 17.21
N ASP A 225 -2.77 -11.29 18.46
CA ASP A 225 -1.51 -10.72 18.95
C ASP A 225 -0.28 -11.36 18.27
N TYR A 226 0.04 -10.97 17.03
CA TYR A 226 1.33 -11.23 16.41
C TYR A 226 1.73 -10.10 15.48
N GLU A 227 3.04 -9.87 15.34
CA GLU A 227 3.59 -8.76 14.56
C GLU A 227 3.61 -9.04 13.06
N PHE A 228 3.80 -10.29 12.65
CA PHE A 228 3.82 -10.70 11.25
C PHE A 228 3.67 -12.22 11.09
N ARG A 229 3.33 -12.63 9.85
CA ARG A 229 3.29 -14.02 9.41
C ARG A 229 4.62 -14.43 8.80
N LEU A 230 5.20 -15.52 9.31
CA LEU A 230 6.47 -16.07 8.87
C LEU A 230 6.27 -17.39 8.12
N ALA A 231 6.85 -17.54 6.93
CA ALA A 231 6.99 -18.84 6.27
C ALA A 231 8.44 -19.32 6.27
N ILE A 232 8.65 -20.64 6.43
CA ILE A 232 9.95 -21.29 6.25
C ILE A 232 9.88 -22.14 4.98
N VAL A 233 10.62 -21.73 3.95
CA VAL A 233 10.63 -22.40 2.64
C VAL A 233 11.99 -22.99 2.33
N GLY A 234 12.05 -23.99 1.46
CA GLY A 234 13.31 -24.60 1.03
C GLY A 234 13.12 -26.02 0.56
N LYS A 235 14.17 -26.61 -0.02
CA LYS A 235 14.17 -27.98 -0.55
C LYS A 235 13.73 -29.02 0.49
N PRO A 236 13.19 -30.18 0.06
CA PRO A 236 13.06 -31.34 0.93
C PRO A 236 14.38 -31.64 1.67
N ASN A 237 14.29 -32.00 2.94
CA ASN A 237 15.44 -32.32 3.81
C ASN A 237 16.45 -31.18 4.07
N SER A 238 16.12 -29.92 3.75
CA SER A 238 16.95 -28.74 4.15
C SER A 238 16.94 -28.49 5.67
N GLY A 239 16.10 -29.20 6.42
CA GLY A 239 15.98 -29.10 7.88
C GLY A 239 14.90 -28.14 8.37
N LYS A 240 13.85 -27.90 7.57
CA LYS A 240 12.71 -27.04 7.94
C LYS A 240 12.04 -27.48 9.25
N SER A 241 11.76 -28.77 9.40
CA SER A 241 11.12 -29.32 10.61
C SER A 241 12.04 -29.25 11.82
N SER A 242 13.35 -29.49 11.63
CA SER A 242 14.35 -29.29 12.68
C SER A 242 14.42 -27.83 13.12
N LEU A 243 14.37 -26.89 12.16
CA LEU A 243 14.36 -25.46 12.46
C LEU A 243 13.10 -25.04 13.20
N LEU A 244 11.92 -25.51 12.76
CA LEU A 244 10.66 -25.27 13.46
C LEU A 244 10.74 -25.73 14.92
N ASN A 245 11.23 -26.95 15.16
CA ASN A 245 11.39 -27.48 16.52
C ASN A 245 12.42 -26.68 17.34
N ALA A 246 13.52 -26.24 16.71
CA ALA A 246 14.53 -25.42 17.37
C ALA A 246 13.99 -24.04 17.77
N ILE A 247 13.19 -23.43 16.89
CA ILE A 247 12.49 -22.16 17.11
C ILE A 247 11.46 -22.31 18.24
N CYS A 248 10.64 -23.36 18.24
CA CYS A 248 9.70 -23.64 19.33
C CYS A 248 10.38 -23.99 20.66
N GLY A 249 11.60 -24.51 20.62
CA GLY A 249 12.35 -24.98 21.78
C GLY A 249 13.26 -23.93 22.44
N TYR A 250 13.24 -22.68 21.97
CA TYR A 250 13.81 -21.52 22.67
C TYR A 250 12.70 -20.88 23.51
N GLU A 251 12.85 -20.89 24.84
CA GLU A 251 12.03 -20.24 25.89
C GLU A 251 10.58 -19.81 25.54
N ARG A 252 9.60 -20.54 26.11
CA ARG A 252 8.16 -20.21 26.17
C ARG A 252 7.45 -19.87 24.84
N ALA A 253 7.79 -20.53 23.73
CA ALA A 253 6.84 -20.59 22.61
C ALA A 253 5.59 -21.39 23.04
N VAL A 254 4.53 -20.71 23.47
CA VAL A 254 3.23 -21.35 23.70
C VAL A 254 2.63 -21.66 22.35
N VAL A 255 2.76 -22.92 21.93
CA VAL A 255 2.19 -23.43 20.68
C VAL A 255 0.68 -23.55 20.87
N SER A 256 -0.06 -22.52 20.47
CA SER A 256 -1.50 -22.63 20.26
C SER A 256 -1.77 -22.87 18.78
N ALA A 257 -2.47 -23.95 18.46
CA ALA A 257 -3.01 -24.14 17.12
C ALA A 257 -4.23 -23.23 16.98
N VAL A 258 -4.15 -22.22 16.12
CA VAL A 258 -5.29 -21.34 15.85
C VAL A 258 -6.23 -22.10 14.91
N ALA A 259 -7.32 -22.65 15.45
CA ALA A 259 -8.35 -23.30 14.67
C ALA A 259 -9.25 -22.24 14.03
N GLY A 260 -9.21 -22.08 12.70
CA GLY A 260 -10.09 -21.14 12.00
C GLY A 260 -9.55 -20.54 10.70
N THR A 261 -8.25 -20.69 10.39
CA THR A 261 -7.74 -20.31 9.07
C THR A 261 -8.09 -21.39 8.05
N THR A 262 -8.23 -20.99 6.77
CA THR A 262 -8.76 -21.80 5.64
C THR A 262 -8.58 -23.31 5.79
N ARG A 263 -9.67 -24.07 5.64
CA ARG A 263 -9.97 -25.52 5.79
C ARG A 263 -8.84 -26.59 5.85
N ASP A 264 -7.59 -26.28 5.52
CA ASP A 264 -6.44 -27.19 5.41
C ASP A 264 -5.13 -26.73 6.11
N SER A 265 -4.99 -25.48 6.61
CA SER A 265 -3.73 -24.97 7.19
C SER A 265 -3.77 -24.87 8.72
N VAL A 266 -2.80 -25.49 9.40
CA VAL A 266 -2.54 -25.25 10.84
C VAL A 266 -1.39 -24.25 10.94
N ASP A 267 -1.70 -23.04 11.38
CA ASP A 267 -0.70 -22.02 11.69
C ASP A 267 -0.29 -22.14 13.17
N THR A 268 0.96 -21.79 13.49
CA THR A 268 1.49 -21.89 14.86
C THR A 268 1.88 -20.50 15.36
N LEU A 269 1.24 -20.03 16.43
CA LEU A 269 1.67 -18.81 17.13
C LEU A 269 2.96 -19.10 17.91
N LEU A 270 3.96 -18.23 17.78
CA LEU A 270 5.23 -18.30 18.49
C LEU A 270 5.46 -17.01 19.27
N GLU A 271 5.89 -17.17 20.53
CA GLU A 271 6.24 -16.06 21.43
C GLU A 271 7.77 -16.03 21.62
N PHE A 272 8.37 -14.87 21.44
CA PHE A 272 9.80 -14.59 21.63
C PHE A 272 9.97 -13.38 22.56
N GLY A 273 10.04 -13.63 23.87
CA GLY A 273 9.96 -12.56 24.87
C GLY A 273 8.58 -11.91 24.82
N ASP A 274 8.53 -10.59 24.63
CA ASP A 274 7.29 -9.82 24.51
C ASP A 274 6.76 -9.73 23.07
N ARG A 275 7.47 -10.34 22.12
CA ARG A 275 7.17 -10.29 20.69
C ARG A 275 6.53 -11.57 20.22
N ARG A 276 5.60 -11.47 19.28
CA ARG A 276 4.84 -12.62 18.78
C ARG A 276 4.84 -12.67 17.27
N LEU A 277 4.89 -13.86 16.69
CA LEU A 277 4.80 -14.08 15.25
C LEU A 277 3.96 -15.33 14.94
N LEU A 278 3.31 -15.34 13.78
CA LEU A 278 2.53 -16.50 13.33
C LEU A 278 3.31 -17.27 12.26
N LEU A 279 3.67 -18.52 12.53
CA LEU A 279 4.30 -19.39 11.55
C LEU A 279 3.23 -20.03 10.67
N THR A 280 3.28 -19.77 9.36
CA THR A 280 2.27 -20.24 8.40
C THR A 280 2.60 -21.63 7.84
N ASP A 281 1.56 -22.40 7.51
CA ASP A 281 1.64 -23.72 6.86
C ASP A 281 2.53 -24.74 7.60
N THR A 282 2.37 -24.83 8.93
CA THR A 282 3.17 -25.76 9.77
C THR A 282 2.76 -27.22 9.62
N ALA A 283 1.53 -27.48 9.15
CA ALA A 283 1.00 -28.83 8.91
C ALA A 283 1.83 -29.61 7.86
N GLY A 284 2.29 -28.91 6.81
CA GLY A 284 3.20 -29.48 5.82
C GLY A 284 4.56 -29.84 6.43
N ILE A 285 5.11 -28.98 7.28
CA ILE A 285 6.41 -29.18 7.95
C ILE A 285 6.36 -30.38 8.92
N ARG A 286 5.24 -30.60 9.63
CA ARG A 286 5.08 -31.69 10.62
C ARG A 286 4.76 -33.06 10.01
N ARG A 287 4.03 -33.13 8.88
CA ARG A 287 3.66 -34.40 8.23
C ARG A 287 4.79 -35.08 7.45
N HIS A 288 5.89 -34.38 7.15
CA HIS A 288 7.01 -34.91 6.37
C HIS A 288 7.88 -35.98 7.08
N SER A 289 7.50 -36.49 8.24
CA SER A 289 8.21 -37.58 8.93
C SER A 289 7.93 -38.99 8.39
N LYS A 290 6.96 -39.20 7.48
CA LYS A 290 6.51 -40.57 7.14
C LYS A 290 6.22 -40.94 5.68
N SER A 291 6.52 -40.12 4.67
CA SER A 291 6.25 -40.52 3.28
C SER A 291 7.30 -40.04 2.30
N ALA A 292 8.05 -41.00 1.76
CA ALA A 292 9.08 -40.83 0.75
C ALA A 292 8.48 -40.58 -0.65
N GLU A 293 9.17 -39.73 -1.41
CA GLU A 293 9.31 -39.73 -2.88
C GLU A 293 8.12 -39.42 -3.81
N ALA A 294 6.94 -39.03 -3.33
CA ALA A 294 5.89 -38.52 -4.22
C ALA A 294 5.79 -36.98 -4.28
N LEU A 295 6.30 -36.43 -5.39
CA LEU A 295 5.99 -35.14 -6.05
C LEU A 295 6.69 -33.83 -5.58
N GLU A 296 7.79 -33.47 -6.26
CA GLU A 296 8.35 -32.10 -6.25
C GLU A 296 7.32 -31.03 -6.63
N PHE A 297 6.36 -31.36 -7.52
CA PHE A 297 5.31 -30.46 -7.96
C PHE A 297 4.34 -30.05 -6.84
N TYR A 298 3.90 -31.00 -5.99
CA TYR A 298 3.09 -30.68 -4.81
C TYR A 298 3.89 -29.90 -3.76
N SER A 299 5.20 -30.13 -3.65
CA SER A 299 6.08 -29.36 -2.79
C SER A 299 6.21 -27.90 -3.25
N TYR A 300 6.25 -27.64 -4.55
CA TYR A 300 6.33 -26.28 -5.09
C TYR A 300 5.02 -25.51 -4.87
N GLN A 301 3.87 -26.10 -5.18
CA GLN A 301 2.55 -25.46 -4.98
C GLN A 301 2.28 -25.10 -3.50
N ARG A 302 2.70 -25.96 -2.56
CA ARG A 302 2.67 -25.62 -1.13
C ARG A 302 3.59 -24.46 -0.79
N THR A 303 4.79 -24.45 -1.35
CA THR A 303 5.73 -23.34 -1.17
C THR A 303 5.13 -22.02 -1.69
N LEU A 304 4.42 -22.04 -2.83
CA LEU A 304 3.69 -20.87 -3.33
C LEU A 304 2.65 -20.37 -2.32
N LYS A 305 1.80 -21.26 -1.81
CA LYS A 305 0.77 -20.92 -0.82
C LYS A 305 1.37 -20.34 0.46
N ALA A 306 2.45 -20.94 0.97
CA ALA A 306 3.14 -20.46 2.17
C ALA A 306 3.74 -19.06 1.96
N ILE A 307 4.34 -18.82 0.79
CA ILE A 307 4.86 -17.48 0.40
C ILE A 307 3.72 -16.47 0.30
N ASP A 308 2.60 -16.85 -0.31
CA ASP A 308 1.45 -15.94 -0.48
C ASP A 308 0.82 -15.55 0.86
N GLY A 309 0.66 -16.51 1.77
CA GLY A 309 0.08 -16.31 3.10
C GLY A 309 1.02 -15.71 4.16
N SER A 310 2.29 -15.47 3.84
CA SER A 310 3.28 -14.89 4.79
C SER A 310 3.63 -13.44 4.47
N ASP A 311 4.01 -12.69 5.49
CA ASP A 311 4.54 -11.33 5.36
C ASP A 311 6.08 -11.36 5.19
N LEU A 312 6.74 -12.38 5.75
CA LEU A 312 8.17 -12.58 5.68
C LEU A 312 8.52 -14.05 5.42
N VAL A 313 9.58 -14.29 4.67
CA VAL A 313 10.03 -15.64 4.33
C VAL A 313 11.47 -15.91 4.76
N ILE A 314 11.70 -17.01 5.46
CA ILE A 314 13.04 -17.59 5.65
C ILE A 314 13.24 -18.65 4.57
N HIS A 315 14.17 -18.39 3.65
CA HIS A 315 14.59 -19.36 2.66
C HIS A 315 15.75 -20.20 3.21
N LEU A 316 15.44 -21.44 3.57
CA LEU A 316 16.34 -22.39 4.19
C LEU A 316 17.13 -23.19 3.14
N LEU A 317 18.44 -23.01 3.15
CA LEU A 317 19.40 -23.75 2.32
C LEU A 317 20.11 -24.83 3.15
N ASP A 318 20.55 -25.89 2.48
CA ASP A 318 21.42 -26.90 3.07
C ASP A 318 22.88 -26.56 2.73
N ALA A 319 23.74 -26.38 3.74
CA ALA A 319 25.13 -25.97 3.56
C ALA A 319 25.92 -26.89 2.63
N LYS A 320 25.69 -28.22 2.69
CA LYS A 320 26.40 -29.21 1.87
C LYS A 320 25.90 -29.24 0.43
N LYS A 321 24.59 -29.08 0.22
CA LYS A 321 23.98 -29.08 -1.13
C LYS A 321 24.15 -27.76 -1.85
N GLY A 322 24.27 -26.65 -1.12
CA GLY A 322 24.37 -25.30 -1.68
C GLY A 322 23.10 -24.84 -2.40
N PHE A 323 23.24 -23.74 -3.15
CA PHE A 323 22.15 -23.10 -3.89
C PHE A 323 22.03 -23.70 -5.29
N GLY A 324 20.85 -24.25 -5.62
CA GLY A 324 20.57 -24.86 -6.94
C GLY A 324 19.30 -24.31 -7.59
N ASP A 325 18.80 -24.99 -8.62
CA ASP A 325 17.71 -24.47 -9.46
C ASP A 325 16.38 -24.26 -8.72
N PHE A 326 16.03 -25.15 -7.80
CA PHE A 326 14.86 -24.97 -6.94
C PHE A 326 14.99 -23.70 -6.08
N ASP A 327 16.17 -23.45 -5.51
CA ASP A 327 16.42 -22.27 -4.68
C ASP A 327 16.38 -20.99 -5.52
N LYS A 328 16.89 -21.06 -6.75
CA LYS A 328 16.78 -19.97 -7.73
C LYS A 328 15.32 -19.64 -8.01
N LYS A 329 14.49 -20.64 -8.30
CA LYS A 329 13.04 -20.45 -8.57
C LYS A 329 12.33 -19.79 -7.37
N ILE A 330 12.57 -20.29 -6.15
CA ILE A 330 11.99 -19.70 -4.94
C ILE A 330 12.46 -18.26 -4.72
N THR A 331 13.76 -17.99 -4.88
CA THR A 331 14.29 -16.63 -4.68
C THR A 331 13.73 -15.65 -5.71
N SER A 332 13.67 -16.05 -6.99
CA SER A 332 13.07 -15.22 -8.05
C SER A 332 11.60 -14.93 -7.76
N LEU A 333 10.84 -15.92 -7.30
CA LEU A 333 9.45 -15.76 -6.91
C LEU A 333 9.28 -14.78 -5.72
N LEU A 334 10.14 -14.86 -4.71
CA LEU A 334 10.11 -13.94 -3.57
C LEU A 334 10.36 -12.50 -4.01
N GLN A 335 11.32 -12.29 -4.92
CA GLN A 335 11.59 -10.97 -5.51
C GLN A 335 10.42 -10.46 -6.35
N GLU A 336 9.83 -11.32 -7.18
CA GLU A 336 8.67 -10.98 -8.03
C GLU A 336 7.45 -10.59 -7.19
N LYS A 337 7.10 -11.42 -6.19
CA LYS A 337 5.99 -11.15 -5.27
C LYS A 337 6.29 -10.04 -4.26
N GLY A 338 7.53 -9.56 -4.22
CA GLY A 338 7.90 -8.46 -3.35
C GLY A 338 7.95 -8.84 -1.86
N LYS A 339 8.13 -10.12 -1.55
CA LYS A 339 8.10 -10.66 -0.19
C LYS A 339 9.44 -10.39 0.50
N PRO A 340 9.48 -9.69 1.65
CA PRO A 340 10.67 -9.62 2.49
C PRO A 340 11.19 -11.01 2.82
N PHE A 341 12.49 -11.23 2.65
CA PHE A 341 13.09 -12.52 2.90
C PHE A 341 14.56 -12.44 3.31
N LEU A 342 14.99 -13.48 4.03
CA LEU A 342 16.38 -13.72 4.36
C LEU A 342 16.72 -15.18 4.07
N ILE A 343 18.01 -15.46 3.89
CA ILE A 343 18.51 -16.81 3.65
C ILE A 343 19.17 -17.36 4.92
N ALA A 344 18.71 -18.52 5.35
CA ALA A 344 19.31 -19.30 6.42
C ALA A 344 20.03 -20.51 5.83
N VAL A 345 21.35 -20.57 5.97
CA VAL A 345 22.17 -21.70 5.54
C VAL A 345 22.29 -22.68 6.71
N ASN A 346 21.53 -23.76 6.65
CA ASN A 346 21.40 -24.76 7.71
C ASN A 346 22.40 -25.90 7.58
N LYS A 347 22.52 -26.71 8.65
CA LYS A 347 23.51 -27.78 8.80
C LYS A 347 24.94 -27.26 8.74
N TRP A 348 25.15 -26.03 9.20
CA TRP A 348 26.48 -25.43 9.16
C TRP A 348 27.47 -26.20 10.04
N ASP A 349 27.01 -26.83 11.13
CA ASP A 349 27.76 -27.79 11.95
C ASP A 349 28.49 -28.85 11.10
N SER A 350 27.85 -29.35 10.05
CA SER A 350 28.38 -30.42 9.19
C SER A 350 29.47 -30.02 8.19
N ILE A 351 29.82 -28.72 8.11
CA ILE A 351 30.96 -28.25 7.32
C ILE A 351 32.25 -28.50 8.11
N GLU A 352 33.15 -29.29 7.56
CA GLU A 352 34.48 -29.59 8.13
C GLU A 352 35.46 -28.44 7.85
N ASP A 353 36.60 -28.41 8.56
CA ASP A 353 37.71 -27.46 8.37
C ASP A 353 37.29 -25.97 8.36
N LYS A 354 36.39 -25.61 9.28
CA LYS A 354 35.95 -24.21 9.43
C LYS A 354 37.09 -23.34 9.94
N SER A 355 37.39 -22.27 9.19
CA SER A 355 38.14 -21.11 9.65
C SER A 355 37.21 -19.90 9.76
N ASP A 356 37.71 -18.79 10.31
CA ASP A 356 36.99 -17.52 10.35
C ASP A 356 36.63 -16.99 8.95
N LYS A 357 37.33 -17.45 7.90
CA LYS A 357 37.11 -17.05 6.51
C LYS A 357 36.09 -17.92 5.77
N THR A 358 35.79 -19.12 6.26
CA THR A 358 34.94 -20.11 5.55
C THR A 358 33.57 -19.55 5.19
N PHE A 359 32.95 -18.75 6.08
CA PHE A 359 31.66 -18.14 5.79
C PHE A 359 31.74 -17.04 4.72
N LYS A 360 32.82 -16.24 4.74
CA LYS A 360 33.04 -15.19 3.74
C LYS A 360 33.25 -15.81 2.36
N GLU A 361 34.09 -16.84 2.26
CA GLU A 361 34.33 -17.57 1.01
C GLU A 361 33.06 -18.25 0.49
N TYR A 362 32.24 -18.81 1.38
CA TYR A 362 30.95 -19.39 1.01
C TYR A 362 30.00 -18.33 0.42
N LYS A 363 29.91 -17.15 1.04
CA LYS A 363 29.14 -16.00 0.52
C LYS A 363 29.65 -15.54 -0.83
N GLU A 364 30.96 -15.37 -0.99
CA GLU A 364 31.57 -14.94 -2.26
C GLU A 364 31.30 -15.94 -3.39
N LYS A 365 31.37 -17.25 -3.10
CA LYS A 365 30.99 -18.31 -4.06
C LYS A 365 29.50 -18.27 -4.42
N LEU A 366 28.63 -18.00 -3.45
CA LEU A 366 27.19 -17.83 -3.70
C LEU A 366 26.92 -16.61 -4.58
N PHE A 367 27.51 -15.47 -4.26
CA PHE A 367 27.30 -14.20 -4.94
C PHE A 367 27.87 -14.17 -6.36
N SER A 368 29.04 -14.79 -6.57
CA SER A 368 29.62 -14.90 -7.91
C SER A 368 28.74 -15.73 -8.85
N ARG A 369 28.12 -16.80 -8.33
CA ARG A 369 27.21 -17.66 -9.10
C ARG A 369 25.79 -17.10 -9.20
N PHE A 370 25.34 -16.37 -8.18
CA PHE A 370 23.98 -15.85 -8.05
C PHE A 370 23.98 -14.38 -7.56
N PRO A 371 24.26 -13.40 -8.45
CA PRO A 371 24.37 -11.99 -8.08
C PRO A 371 23.10 -11.39 -7.45
N LEU A 372 21.93 -11.96 -7.74
CA LEU A 372 20.64 -11.58 -7.17
C LEU A 372 20.56 -11.73 -5.64
N LEU A 373 21.52 -12.44 -5.01
CA LEU A 373 21.61 -12.62 -3.57
C LEU A 373 22.39 -11.52 -2.85
N ASN A 374 23.07 -10.63 -3.58
CA ASN A 374 23.95 -9.61 -2.98
C ASN A 374 23.23 -8.68 -1.98
N GLU A 375 21.94 -8.46 -2.19
CA GLU A 375 21.10 -7.58 -1.36
C GLU A 375 20.28 -8.35 -0.32
N VAL A 376 20.49 -9.67 -0.18
CA VAL A 376 19.73 -10.53 0.72
C VAL A 376 20.55 -10.85 1.97
N PRO A 377 20.02 -10.66 3.19
CA PRO A 377 20.69 -11.09 4.42
C PRO A 377 20.88 -12.61 4.42
N ILE A 378 22.12 -13.06 4.59
CA ILE A 378 22.46 -14.49 4.71
C ILE A 378 23.09 -14.75 6.07
N ILE A 379 22.53 -15.71 6.81
CA ILE A 379 23.02 -16.21 8.11
C ILE A 379 23.23 -17.72 8.05
N THR A 380 24.26 -18.22 8.72
CA THR A 380 24.43 -19.67 8.93
C THR A 380 23.86 -20.09 10.26
N ILE A 381 23.22 -21.26 10.28
CA ILE A 381 22.61 -21.85 11.48
C ILE A 381 22.90 -23.35 11.55
N SER A 382 22.72 -23.90 12.74
CA SER A 382 22.48 -25.34 12.92
C SER A 382 21.18 -25.51 13.68
N ALA A 383 20.15 -26.02 13.01
CA ALA A 383 18.87 -26.26 13.65
C ALA A 383 18.96 -27.37 14.71
N THR A 384 19.75 -28.41 14.47
CA THR A 384 19.92 -29.54 15.40
C THR A 384 20.70 -29.13 16.64
N GLU A 385 21.82 -28.41 16.45
CA GLU A 385 22.66 -27.91 17.55
C GLU A 385 22.15 -26.58 18.13
N LYS A 386 21.01 -26.08 17.63
CA LYS A 386 20.39 -24.79 18.01
C LYS A 386 21.33 -23.57 17.88
N LEU A 387 22.36 -23.66 17.06
CA LEU A 387 23.34 -22.58 16.85
C LEU A 387 22.75 -21.47 15.99
N ARG A 388 22.82 -20.23 16.49
CA ARG A 388 22.39 -18.98 15.82
C ARG A 388 20.89 -18.93 15.45
N VAL A 389 20.07 -19.84 15.98
CA VAL A 389 18.61 -19.85 15.75
C VAL A 389 17.94 -18.60 16.34
N LYS A 390 18.31 -18.18 17.56
CA LYS A 390 17.84 -16.92 18.15
C LYS A 390 18.15 -15.72 17.26
N LYS A 391 19.41 -15.59 16.82
CA LYS A 391 19.86 -14.52 15.92
C LYS A 391 19.11 -14.50 14.59
N LEU A 392 18.73 -15.67 14.06
CA LEU A 392 17.89 -15.77 12.87
C LEU A 392 16.49 -15.18 13.10
N VAL A 393 15.88 -15.47 14.25
CA VAL A 393 14.57 -14.91 14.62
C VAL A 393 14.68 -13.40 14.85
N ASP A 394 15.73 -12.92 15.54
CA ASP A 394 15.98 -11.48 15.73
C ASP A 394 16.10 -10.75 14.39
N LEU A 395 16.82 -11.34 13.42
CA LEU A 395 16.92 -10.80 12.06
C LEU A 395 15.59 -10.80 11.32
N ALA A 396 14.73 -11.80 11.53
CA ALA A 396 13.40 -11.84 10.94
C ALA A 396 12.52 -10.69 11.47
N PHE A 397 12.55 -10.44 12.78
CA PHE A 397 11.86 -9.31 13.40
C PHE A 397 12.38 -7.95 12.92
N ASP A 398 13.71 -7.78 12.83
CA ASP A 398 14.33 -6.59 12.27
C ASP A 398 13.87 -6.35 10.81
N LEU A 399 13.91 -7.40 9.99
CA LEU A 399 13.51 -7.33 8.59
C LEU A 399 12.01 -7.02 8.43
N ALA A 400 11.15 -7.62 9.26
CA ALA A 400 9.72 -7.31 9.29
C ALA A 400 9.47 -5.83 9.62
N THR A 401 10.19 -5.30 10.62
CA THR A 401 10.12 -3.89 11.02
C THR A 401 10.56 -2.97 9.86
N ARG A 402 11.72 -3.24 9.25
CA ARG A 402 12.23 -2.47 8.11
C ARG A 402 11.31 -2.55 6.88
N SER A 403 10.61 -3.68 6.68
CA SER A 403 9.67 -3.84 5.56
C SER A 403 8.45 -2.93 5.63
N GLN A 404 8.14 -2.36 6.81
CA GLN A 404 7.03 -1.42 6.97
C GLN A 404 7.45 0.05 6.78
N ARG A 405 8.68 0.29 6.32
CA ARG A 405 9.21 1.63 6.17
C ARG A 405 8.42 2.43 5.13
N LYS A 406 7.86 3.56 5.59
CA LYS A 406 7.26 4.59 4.75
C LYS A 406 8.24 5.75 4.60
N VAL A 407 8.51 6.17 3.36
CA VAL A 407 9.36 7.30 3.04
C VAL A 407 8.48 8.41 2.48
N SER A 408 8.73 9.65 2.92
CA SER A 408 7.97 10.80 2.43
C SER A 408 8.21 11.02 0.93
N THR A 409 7.17 11.45 0.22
CA THR A 409 7.25 11.82 -1.19
C THR A 409 8.33 12.87 -1.45
N SER A 410 8.45 13.88 -0.58
CA SER A 410 9.46 14.94 -0.71
C SER A 410 10.89 14.39 -0.64
N GLU A 411 11.17 13.54 0.35
CA GLU A 411 12.47 12.89 0.51
C GLU A 411 12.80 11.96 -0.67
N LEU A 412 11.83 11.15 -1.11
CA LEU A 412 11.98 10.28 -2.28
C LEU A 412 12.35 11.08 -3.53
N ASN A 413 11.58 12.15 -3.82
CA ASN A 413 11.82 12.97 -5.01
C ASN A 413 13.18 13.69 -4.95
N LYS A 414 13.58 14.19 -3.78
CA LYS A 414 14.90 14.80 -3.57
C LYS A 414 16.04 13.81 -3.82
N ASN A 415 15.97 12.63 -3.21
CA ASN A 415 17.01 11.62 -3.31
C ASN A 415 17.12 11.03 -4.73
N LEU A 416 15.99 10.67 -5.34
CA LEU A 416 15.97 10.13 -6.70
C LEU A 416 16.46 11.15 -7.73
N LYS A 417 16.13 12.43 -7.59
CA LYS A 417 16.66 13.50 -8.46
C LYS A 417 18.19 13.60 -8.35
N SER A 418 18.73 13.52 -7.14
CA SER A 418 20.18 13.51 -6.89
C SER A 418 20.86 12.31 -7.57
N TRP A 419 20.31 11.11 -7.42
CA TRP A 419 20.87 9.90 -8.03
C TRP A 419 20.77 9.90 -9.55
N MET A 420 19.68 10.43 -10.12
CA MET A 420 19.54 10.64 -11.56
C MET A 420 20.61 11.58 -12.11
N GLY A 421 20.98 12.64 -11.37
CA GLY A 421 22.09 13.53 -11.74
C GLY A 421 23.46 12.83 -11.76
N LEU A 422 23.68 11.86 -10.87
CA LEU A 422 24.89 11.03 -10.89
C LEU A 422 24.92 10.08 -12.08
N ALA A 423 23.78 9.47 -12.42
CA ALA A 423 23.65 8.52 -13.53
C ALA A 423 23.66 9.19 -14.92
N GLY A 424 23.25 10.46 -15.01
CA GLY A 424 23.09 11.21 -16.25
C GLY A 424 24.37 11.45 -17.06
N ARG A 425 25.57 11.18 -16.52
CA ARG A 425 26.85 11.33 -17.24
C ARG A 425 27.08 10.26 -18.33
N SER A 426 26.20 9.25 -18.42
CA SER A 426 26.41 8.07 -19.28
C SER A 426 25.43 7.93 -20.45
N PHE A 427 24.51 8.87 -20.70
CA PHE A 427 23.49 8.72 -21.74
C PHE A 427 23.74 9.64 -22.95
N SER A 428 24.12 9.06 -24.08
CA SER A 428 24.30 9.73 -25.39
C SER A 428 22.99 9.92 -26.17
N ALA A 429 21.85 10.03 -25.48
CA ALA A 429 20.54 10.14 -26.11
C ALA A 429 20.18 11.61 -26.38
N HIS A 430 19.52 11.87 -27.51
CA HIS A 430 18.99 13.19 -27.87
C HIS A 430 18.03 13.76 -26.80
N GLN A 431 17.46 12.90 -25.94
CA GLN A 431 16.78 13.29 -24.71
C GLN A 431 17.16 12.33 -23.56
N PRO A 432 17.64 12.85 -22.41
CA PRO A 432 18.00 12.02 -21.27
C PRO A 432 16.76 11.51 -20.49
N PRO A 433 16.88 10.39 -19.75
CA PRO A 433 15.82 9.94 -18.83
C PRO A 433 15.59 11.01 -17.77
N LYS A 434 14.33 11.44 -17.63
CA LYS A 434 13.91 12.43 -16.63
C LYS A 434 12.86 11.82 -15.72
N MET A 435 13.10 11.91 -14.42
CA MET A 435 12.08 11.64 -13.40
C MET A 435 11.36 12.95 -13.09
N LEU A 436 10.04 12.93 -13.27
CA LEU A 436 9.16 14.07 -13.01
C LEU A 436 8.72 14.05 -11.54
N TYR A 437 8.23 12.89 -11.11
CA TYR A 437 7.67 12.69 -9.78
C TYR A 437 7.78 11.22 -9.38
N CYS A 438 7.81 10.94 -8.09
CA CYS A 438 7.70 9.59 -7.56
C CYS A 438 6.94 9.58 -6.24
N THR A 439 6.28 8.47 -5.93
CA THR A 439 5.60 8.25 -4.65
C THR A 439 5.66 6.79 -4.25
N GLN A 440 5.64 6.53 -2.94
CA GLN A 440 5.51 5.18 -2.41
C GLN A 440 4.04 4.81 -2.27
N VAL A 441 3.63 3.73 -2.93
CA VAL A 441 2.24 3.24 -2.93
C VAL A 441 2.01 2.03 -2.04
N SER A 442 3.08 1.34 -1.62
CA SER A 442 3.03 0.27 -0.63
C SER A 442 4.33 0.20 0.18
N THR A 443 4.23 -0.27 1.42
CA THR A 443 5.39 -0.54 2.31
C THR A 443 5.92 -1.95 2.12
N SER A 444 5.05 -2.95 2.05
CA SER A 444 5.39 -4.36 1.80
C SER A 444 4.54 -4.92 0.65
N PRO A 445 5.07 -5.01 -0.58
CA PRO A 445 6.44 -4.64 -0.98
C PRO A 445 6.74 -3.15 -0.90
N PHE A 446 8.03 -2.81 -0.83
CA PHE A 446 8.50 -1.43 -0.97
C PHE A 446 8.30 -1.01 -2.43
N HIS A 447 7.11 -0.47 -2.72
CA HIS A 447 6.64 -0.22 -4.07
C HIS A 447 6.56 1.27 -4.35
N LEU A 448 7.34 1.71 -5.34
CA LEU A 448 7.34 3.07 -5.83
C LEU A 448 6.73 3.15 -7.23
N ILE A 449 5.89 4.15 -7.45
CA ILE A 449 5.50 4.58 -8.80
C ILE A 449 6.36 5.79 -9.16
N LEU A 450 7.07 5.70 -10.29
CA LEU A 450 7.93 6.74 -10.85
C LEU A 450 7.29 7.27 -12.13
N PHE A 451 6.92 8.54 -12.11
CA PHE A 451 6.47 9.28 -13.27
C PHE A 451 7.67 9.84 -14.01
N VAL A 452 7.79 9.46 -15.28
CA VAL A 452 8.97 9.72 -16.10
C VAL A 452 8.57 10.30 -17.45
N ASN A 453 9.54 10.90 -18.15
CA ASN A 453 9.31 11.39 -19.51
C ASN A 453 8.98 10.24 -20.48
N HIS A 454 9.85 9.23 -20.56
CA HIS A 454 9.62 8.02 -21.35
C HIS A 454 10.16 6.80 -20.62
N VAL A 455 9.32 5.77 -20.48
CA VAL A 455 9.69 4.52 -19.80
C VAL A 455 10.88 3.85 -20.48
N ASP A 456 10.96 3.90 -21.81
CA ASP A 456 12.02 3.29 -22.61
C ASP A 456 13.43 3.85 -22.32
N TYR A 457 13.52 5.04 -21.73
CA TYR A 457 14.81 5.64 -21.35
C TYR A 457 15.37 5.06 -20.05
N PHE A 458 14.54 4.38 -19.25
CA PHE A 458 14.92 3.74 -18.01
C PHE A 458 15.38 2.30 -18.26
N LYS A 459 16.55 2.18 -18.89
CA LYS A 459 17.16 0.87 -19.21
C LYS A 459 17.49 0.06 -17.95
N PRO A 460 17.61 -1.29 -18.04
CA PRO A 460 17.82 -2.16 -16.88
C PRO A 460 18.99 -1.77 -15.96
N ASN A 461 20.07 -1.22 -16.51
CA ASN A 461 21.23 -0.77 -15.73
C ASN A 461 20.88 0.44 -14.84
N LEU A 462 20.10 1.39 -15.36
CA LEU A 462 19.63 2.53 -14.58
C LEU A 462 18.65 2.08 -13.51
N VAL A 463 17.72 1.20 -13.86
CA VAL A 463 16.76 0.62 -12.89
C VAL A 463 17.51 -0.10 -11.77
N SER A 464 18.52 -0.90 -12.09
CA SER A 464 19.35 -1.61 -11.12
C SER A 464 20.15 -0.65 -10.23
N PHE A 465 20.69 0.42 -10.82
CA PHE A 465 21.36 1.49 -10.06
C PHE A 465 20.41 2.18 -9.06
N LEU A 466 19.20 2.52 -9.49
CA LEU A 466 18.20 3.14 -8.62
C LEU A 466 17.78 2.20 -7.49
N LYS A 467 17.50 0.92 -7.81
CA LYS A 467 17.19 -0.09 -6.78
C LYS A 467 18.31 -0.20 -5.76
N LYS A 468 19.56 -0.31 -6.21
CA LYS A 468 20.73 -0.36 -5.31
C LYS A 468 20.81 0.86 -4.40
N LYS A 469 20.59 2.07 -4.94
CA LYS A 469 20.60 3.31 -4.14
C LYS A 469 19.46 3.38 -3.13
N LEU A 470 18.27 2.90 -3.49
CA LEU A 470 17.14 2.75 -2.58
C LEU A 470 17.48 1.77 -1.46
N THR A 471 18.03 0.60 -1.80
CA THR A 471 18.45 -0.43 -0.85
C THR A 471 19.49 0.08 0.14
N GLU A 472 20.52 0.79 -0.34
CA GLU A 472 21.57 1.39 0.50
C GLU A 472 21.04 2.49 1.41
N THR A 473 20.21 3.39 0.89
CA THR A 473 19.78 4.60 1.62
C THR A 473 18.70 4.31 2.65
N TYR A 474 17.79 3.39 2.34
CA TYR A 474 16.65 3.07 3.20
C TYR A 474 16.78 1.72 3.91
N GLU A 475 17.98 1.12 3.86
CA GLU A 475 18.32 -0.14 4.54
C GLU A 475 17.36 -1.27 4.15
N LEU A 476 17.12 -1.44 2.85
CA LEU A 476 16.14 -2.40 2.32
C LEU A 476 16.76 -3.77 2.04
N GLN A 477 17.88 -4.14 2.68
CA GLN A 477 18.48 -5.45 2.47
C GLN A 477 17.49 -6.54 2.89
N GLY A 478 17.16 -7.43 1.95
CA GLY A 478 16.16 -8.48 2.11
C GLY A 478 14.73 -8.05 1.80
N ILE A 479 14.50 -6.79 1.43
CA ILE A 479 13.17 -6.25 1.07
C ILE A 479 13.20 -5.93 -0.42
N PRO A 480 12.49 -6.70 -1.26
CA PRO A 480 12.48 -6.43 -2.69
C PRO A 480 11.88 -5.06 -3.01
N VAL A 481 12.63 -4.26 -3.76
CA VAL A 481 12.17 -2.95 -4.26
C VAL A 481 11.43 -3.14 -5.59
N GLN A 482 10.16 -2.74 -5.62
CA GLN A 482 9.34 -2.69 -6.83
C GLN A 482 9.31 -1.26 -7.35
N LEU A 483 9.65 -1.09 -8.62
CA LEU A 483 9.61 0.18 -9.33
C LEU A 483 8.66 0.04 -10.51
N GLU A 484 7.54 0.75 -10.46
CA GLU A 484 6.61 0.89 -11.57
C GLU A 484 6.89 2.22 -12.26
N PHE A 485 7.16 2.20 -13.57
CA PHE A 485 7.41 3.39 -14.35
C PHE A 485 6.16 3.76 -15.15
N ARG A 486 5.68 5.00 -14.99
CA ARG A 486 4.57 5.56 -15.76
C ARG A 486 5.06 6.76 -16.57
N SER A 487 4.73 6.79 -17.86
CA SER A 487 4.97 7.97 -18.70
C SER A 487 3.80 8.94 -18.58
N ASP A 488 4.09 10.23 -18.42
CA ASP A 488 3.05 11.26 -18.33
C ASP A 488 2.24 11.42 -19.64
N ARG A 489 2.74 10.99 -20.80
CA ARG A 489 1.98 11.02 -22.08
C ARG A 489 2.36 9.94 -23.09
N LYS A 490 1.35 9.55 -23.91
CA LYS A 490 1.51 9.02 -25.27
C LYS A 490 1.99 10.12 -26.21
#